data_AF-A0A822DLB5-F1
#
_entry.id   AF-A0A822DLB5-F1
#
_cell.length_a   1.000
_cell.length_b   1.000
_cell.length_c   1.000
_cell.angle_alpha   90.00
_cell.angle_beta   90.00
_cell.angle_gamma   90.00
#
_symmetry.space_group_name_H-M   'P 1'
#
loop_
_entity.id
_entity.type
_entity.pdbx_description
1 polymer ?
#
loop_
_entity_poly.entity_id
_entity_poly.type
_entity_poly.pdbx_seq_one_letter_code
_entity_poly.pdbx_strand_id
1 'polypeptide(L)'
;MNLTRDQIRVMIYYDYKKQFSQQECLESLQKTFGDFCVSRTTVYNWYAEFNRDRNHFEDEPGAGRPRGAVTPENIEAVRQMINVDPISHAKG
;
A
#
# COMPACT_ATOMS: atom_id res chain seq x y z
N MET A 1 5.57 5.46 -16.74
CA MET A 1 4.15 5.14 -16.49
C MET A 1 4.07 4.57 -15.08
N ASN A 2 3.23 5.09 -14.19
CA ASN A 2 3.06 4.55 -12.84
C ASN A 2 1.69 3.87 -12.76
N LEU A 3 1.68 2.55 -12.69
CA LEU A 3 0.46 1.78 -12.48
C LEU A 3 0.08 1.85 -11.00
N THR A 4 -1.19 2.09 -10.71
CA THR A 4 -1.73 1.97 -9.35
C THR A 4 -1.78 0.51 -8.92
N ARG A 5 -1.82 0.27 -7.60
CA ARG A 5 -1.91 -1.09 -7.04
C ARG A 5 -3.15 -1.83 -7.55
N ASP A 6 -4.28 -1.14 -7.70
CA ASP A 6 -5.52 -1.75 -8.18
C ASP A 6 -5.43 -2.13 -9.66
N GLN A 7 -4.84 -1.27 -10.49
CA GLN A 7 -4.58 -1.59 -11.90
C GLN A 7 -3.69 -2.83 -12.04
N ILE A 8 -2.65 -2.93 -11.22
CA ILE A 8 -1.77 -4.10 -11.18
C ILE A 8 -2.56 -5.37 -10.85
N ARG A 9 -3.40 -5.34 -9.82
CA ARG A 9 -4.21 -6.49 -9.39
C ARG A 9 -5.20 -6.93 -10.46
N VAL A 10 -5.86 -5.98 -11.12
CA VAL A 10 -6.79 -6.26 -12.22
C VAL A 10 -6.06 -6.92 -13.39
N MET A 11 -4.86 -6.47 -13.74
CA MET A 11 -4.05 -7.09 -14.80
C MET A 11 -3.62 -8.52 -14.44
N ILE A 12 -3.15 -8.75 -13.21
CA ILE A 12 -2.80 -10.09 -12.74
C ILE A 12 -4.03 -11.01 -12.76
N TYR A 13 -5.19 -10.51 -12.33
CA TYR A 13 -6.44 -11.27 -12.37
C TYR A 13 -6.88 -11.64 -13.78
N TYR A 14 -6.73 -10.71 -14.72
CA TYR A 14 -7.02 -10.96 -16.12
C TYR A 14 -6.16 -12.11 -16.68
N ASP A 15 -4.85 -12.11 -16.42
CA ASP A 15 -3.96 -13.19 -16.83
C ASP A 15 -4.25 -14.50 -16.10
N TYR A 16 -4.58 -14.44 -14.80
CA TYR A 16 -5.04 -15.60 -14.03
C TYR A 16 -6.30 -16.23 -14.66
N LYS A 17 -7.30 -15.43 -15.05
CA LYS A 17 -8.51 -15.94 -15.72
C LYS A 17 -8.24 -16.52 -17.10
N LYS A 18 -7.20 -16.02 -17.78
CA LYS A 18 -6.68 -16.61 -19.03
C LYS A 18 -5.89 -17.92 -18.81
N GLN A 19 -5.78 -18.41 -17.58
CA GLN A 19 -5.01 -19.60 -17.23
C GLN A 19 -3.51 -19.46 -17.51
N PHE A 20 -2.98 -18.24 -17.50
CA PHE A 20 -1.55 -18.02 -17.57
C PHE A 20 -0.91 -18.40 -16.24
N SER A 21 0.26 -19.02 -16.28
CA SER A 21 1.08 -19.24 -15.09
C SER A 21 1.57 -17.91 -14.50
N GLN A 22 2.02 -17.96 -13.24
CA GLN A 22 2.61 -16.79 -12.57
C GLN A 22 3.81 -16.24 -13.35
N GLN A 23 4.58 -17.12 -13.99
CA GLN A 23 5.75 -16.74 -14.76
C GLN A 23 5.36 -16.05 -16.07
N GLU A 24 4.39 -16.61 -16.81
CA GLU A 24 3.89 -15.98 -18.05
C GLU A 24 3.25 -14.62 -17.77
N CYS A 25 2.52 -14.48 -16.65
CA CYS A 25 1.98 -13.19 -16.23
C CYS A 25 3.11 -12.19 -15.94
N LEU A 26 4.14 -12.58 -15.17
CA LEU A 26 5.28 -11.71 -14.89
C LEU A 26 6.01 -11.27 -16.16
N GLU A 27 6.30 -12.21 -17.06
CA GLU A 27 6.97 -11.93 -18.34
C GLU A 27 6.12 -11.03 -19.25
N SER A 28 4.80 -11.26 -19.30
CA SER A 28 3.84 -10.42 -20.02
C SER A 28 3.84 -8.98 -19.48
N LEU A 29 3.71 -8.83 -18.16
CA LEU A 29 3.71 -7.54 -17.49
C LEU A 29 5.04 -6.79 -17.67
N GLN A 30 6.19 -7.47 -17.55
CA GLN A 30 7.50 -6.88 -17.81
C GLN A 30 7.68 -6.47 -19.27
N LYS A 31 7.22 -7.29 -20.21
CA LYS A 31 7.29 -6.98 -21.64
C LYS A 31 6.43 -5.77 -22.01
N THR A 32 5.27 -5.60 -21.36
CA THR A 32 4.35 -4.49 -21.64
C THR A 32 4.76 -3.18 -20.95
N PHE A 33 5.23 -3.25 -19.70
CA PHE A 33 5.46 -2.06 -18.87
C PHE A 33 6.95 -1.79 -18.55
N GLY A 34 7.86 -2.66 -18.98
CA GLY A 34 9.29 -2.56 -18.74
C GLY A 34 9.71 -2.92 -17.30
N ASP A 35 10.94 -2.54 -16.95
CA ASP A 35 11.58 -2.88 -15.66
C ASP A 35 10.95 -2.20 -14.43
N PHE A 36 10.08 -1.22 -14.63
CA PHE A 36 9.33 -0.56 -13.55
C PHE A 36 8.10 -1.35 -13.11
N CYS A 37 7.87 -2.53 -13.68
CA CYS A 37 6.68 -3.31 -13.40
C CYS A 37 6.85 -4.18 -12.14
N VAL A 38 5.82 -4.15 -11.30
CA VAL A 38 5.38 -5.15 -10.31
C VAL A 38 6.42 -6.20 -9.92
N SER A 39 6.80 -6.20 -8.64
CA SER A 39 7.73 -7.23 -8.14
C SER A 39 7.19 -8.64 -8.36
N ARG A 40 8.08 -9.59 -8.65
CA ARG A 40 7.76 -11.03 -8.75
C ARG A 40 6.91 -11.49 -7.56
N THR A 41 7.27 -11.08 -6.34
CA THR A 41 6.54 -11.41 -5.12
C THR A 41 5.07 -10.98 -5.16
N THR A 42 4.78 -9.81 -5.74
CA THR A 42 3.40 -9.30 -5.87
C THR A 42 2.56 -10.21 -6.76
N VAL A 43 3.08 -10.63 -7.92
CA VAL A 43 2.39 -11.55 -8.83
C VAL A 43 2.08 -12.88 -8.13
N TYR A 44 3.08 -13.47 -7.48
CA TYR A 44 2.94 -14.77 -6.83
C TYR A 44 1.95 -14.74 -5.66
N ASN A 45 1.98 -13.67 -4.85
CA ASN A 45 1.03 -13.51 -3.75
C ASN A 45 -0.40 -13.39 -4.26
N TRP A 46 -0.66 -12.58 -5.29
CA TRP A 46 -2.01 -12.43 -5.84
C TRP A 46 -2.54 -13.72 -6.48
N TYR A 47 -1.69 -14.48 -7.16
CA TYR A 47 -2.08 -15.81 -7.65
C TYR A 47 -2.45 -16.76 -6.51
N ALA A 48 -1.72 -16.74 -5.40
CA ALA A 48 -2.06 -17.54 -4.22
C ALA A 48 -3.42 -17.12 -3.62
N GLU A 49 -3.71 -15.82 -3.61
CA GLU A 49 -4.99 -15.28 -3.15
C GLU A 49 -6.15 -15.65 -4.09
N PHE A 50 -5.95 -15.60 -5.41
CA PHE A 50 -6.98 -16.00 -6.38
C PHE A 50 -7.28 -17.49 -6.30
N ASN A 51 -6.28 -18.32 -6.05
CA ASN A 51 -6.47 -19.75 -5.78
C ASN A 51 -7.21 -20.04 -4.46
N ARG A 52 -7.33 -19.04 -3.57
CA ARG A 52 -8.14 -19.10 -2.34
C ARG A 52 -9.53 -18.49 -2.53
N ASP A 53 -9.96 -18.30 -3.78
CA ASP A 53 -11.25 -17.70 -4.17
C ASP A 53 -11.45 -16.26 -3.67
N ARG A 54 -10.38 -15.52 -3.41
CA ARG A 54 -10.47 -14.09 -3.09
C ARG A 54 -10.84 -13.29 -4.34
N ASN A 55 -12.05 -12.72 -4.35
CA ASN A 55 -12.59 -11.93 -5.47
C ASN A 55 -12.57 -10.40 -5.24
N HIS A 56 -12.09 -9.91 -4.10
CA HIS A 56 -11.95 -8.48 -3.84
C HIS A 56 -10.55 -7.97 -4.21
N PHE A 57 -10.50 -7.03 -5.14
CA PHE A 57 -9.27 -6.38 -5.63
C PHE A 57 -8.82 -5.21 -4.76
N GLU A 58 -9.70 -4.70 -3.92
CA GLU A 58 -9.39 -3.61 -3.00
C GLU A 58 -8.49 -4.12 -1.87
N ASP A 59 -7.62 -3.24 -1.38
CA ASP A 59 -7.00 -3.49 -0.07
C ASP A 59 -8.14 -3.58 0.95
N GLU A 60 -8.15 -4.65 1.75
CA GLU A 60 -8.98 -4.65 2.95
C GLU A 60 -8.64 -3.36 3.72
N PRO A 61 -9.64 -2.64 4.26
CA PRO A 61 -9.37 -1.47 5.08
C PRO A 61 -8.43 -1.92 6.19
N GLY A 62 -7.15 -1.57 6.04
CA GLY A 62 -6.11 -2.14 6.88
C GLY A 62 -6.49 -1.85 8.33
N ALA A 63 -6.60 -2.88 9.15
CA ALA A 63 -6.67 -2.76 10.60
C ALA A 63 -5.33 -2.27 11.19
N GLY A 64 -4.72 -1.28 10.54
CA GLY A 64 -3.33 -0.86 10.69
C GLY A 64 -3.26 0.65 10.85
N ARG A 65 -3.43 1.06 12.12
CA ARG A 65 -3.38 2.41 12.68
C ARG A 65 -4.64 3.26 12.40
N PRO A 66 -5.43 3.64 13.43
CA PRO A 66 -6.35 4.75 13.26
C PRO A 66 -5.54 5.92 12.75
N ARG A 67 -5.96 6.55 11.64
CA ARG A 67 -5.49 7.90 11.29
C ARG A 67 -5.71 8.68 12.56
N GLY A 68 -4.63 9.04 13.26
CA GLY A 68 -4.73 9.66 14.58
C GLY A 68 -5.74 10.78 14.43
N ALA A 69 -6.91 10.60 15.03
CA ALA A 69 -7.98 11.56 14.87
C ALA A 69 -7.36 12.85 15.40
N VAL A 70 -7.22 13.83 14.51
CA VAL A 70 -6.81 15.18 14.87
C VAL A 70 -8.03 15.74 15.59
N THR A 71 -8.25 15.27 16.81
CA THR A 71 -9.29 15.79 17.67
C THR A 71 -8.74 17.05 18.33
N PRO A 72 -9.60 18.02 18.65
CA PRO A 72 -9.19 19.23 19.35
C PRO A 72 -8.38 18.92 20.61
N GLU A 73 -8.69 17.81 21.30
CA GLU A 73 -8.02 17.38 22.53
C GLU A 73 -6.58 16.94 22.27
N ASN A 74 -6.30 16.23 21.17
CA ASN A 74 -4.93 15.85 20.80
C ASN A 74 -4.10 17.07 20.36
N ILE A 75 -4.72 18.03 19.68
CA ILE A 75 -4.06 19.30 19.34
C ILE A 75 -3.73 20.08 20.61
N GLU A 76 -4.67 20.15 21.55
CA GLU A 76 -4.49 20.91 22.79
C GLU A 76 -3.46 20.25 23.71
N ALA A 77 -3.45 18.92 23.82
CA ALA A 77 -2.43 18.18 24.56
C ALA A 77 -1.02 18.43 24.00
N VAL A 78 -0.85 18.42 22.67
CA VAL A 78 0.43 18.74 22.03
C VAL A 78 0.82 20.21 22.24
N ARG A 79 -0.14 21.14 22.15
CA ARG A 79 0.10 22.57 22.44
C ARG A 79 0.53 22.78 23.88
N GLN A 80 -0.09 22.10 24.84
CA GLN A 80 0.28 22.17 26.24
C GLN A 80 1.68 21.61 26.47
N MET A 81 2.02 20.47 25.87
CA MET A 81 3.38 19.90 25.95
C MET A 81 4.45 20.85 25.41
N ILE A 82 4.19 21.55 24.29
CA ILE A 82 5.11 22.55 23.73
C ILE A 82 5.24 23.78 24.64
N ASN A 83 4.21 24.09 25.41
CA ASN A 83 4.20 25.22 26.34
C ASN A 83 4.88 24.93 27.70
N VAL A 84 5.32 23.69 27.96
CA VAL A 84 6.02 23.33 29.23
C VAL A 84 7.55 23.52 29.15
N ASP A 85 8.10 23.91 28.00
CA ASP A 85 9.51 24.31 27.89
C ASP A 85 9.62 25.82 27.66
N PRO A 86 9.77 26.63 28.73
CA PRO A 86 10.37 27.94 28.57
C PRO A 86 11.82 27.72 28.14
N ILE A 87 12.08 27.84 26.84
CA ILE A 87 13.42 28.19 26.33
C ILE A 87 13.72 29.59 26.85
N SER A 88 14.16 29.67 28.12
CA SER A 88 14.58 30.88 28.81
C SER A 88 15.36 30.49 30.06
N HIS A 89 16.59 30.02 29.85
CA HIS A 89 17.69 30.60 30.61
C HIS A 89 18.71 31.12 29.61
N ALA A 90 18.48 32.37 29.19
CA ALA A 90 19.50 33.22 28.63
C ALA A 90 20.46 33.68 29.74
N LYS A 91 21.75 33.69 29.41
CA LYS A 91 22.83 34.54 29.92
C LYS A 91 22.99 34.71 31.45
N GLY A 92 24.09 34.13 31.93
CA GLY A 92 24.98 34.67 32.96
C GLY A 92 26.40 34.32 32.55
#